data_AF-A0A317YLJ7-F1
#
_entry.id   AF-A0A317YLJ7-F1
#
_cell.length_a   1.000
_cell.length_b   1.000
_cell.length_c   1.000
_cell.angle_alpha   90.00
_cell.angle_beta   90.00
_cell.angle_gamma   90.00
#
_symmetry.space_group_name_H-M   'P 1'
#
loop_
_entity.id
_entity.type
_entity.pdbx_description
1 polymer ?
#
loop_
_entity_poly.entity_id
_entity_poly.type
_entity_poly.pdbx_seq_one_letter_code
_entity_poly.pdbx_strand_id
1 'polypeptide(L)' 'MEFNDFQNFFGELSNQAEKEFGGDSDFFRDRINKLKEDAPENVSYEIIYSIALYESLKAQQDMKILNTVKYLLD' A
#
# COMPACT_ATOMS: atom_id res chain seq x y z
N MET A 1 -25.60 10.23 2.31
CA MET A 1 -24.73 9.58 1.33
C MET A 1 -25.46 8.37 0.78
N GLU A 2 -25.67 8.32 -0.53
CA GLU A 2 -26.24 7.13 -1.17
C GLU A 2 -25.20 6.01 -1.21
N PHE A 3 -25.64 4.76 -1.02
CA PHE A 3 -24.73 3.61 -1.00
C PHE A 3 -23.94 3.46 -2.31
N ASN A 4 -24.55 3.79 -3.45
CA ASN A 4 -23.89 3.74 -4.76
C ASN A 4 -22.71 4.73 -4.85
N ASP A 5 -22.84 5.92 -4.28
CA ASP A 5 -21.75 6.92 -4.29
C ASP A 5 -20.57 6.43 -3.46
N PHE A 6 -20.84 5.81 -2.31
CA PHE A 6 -19.82 5.17 -1.49
C PHE A 6 -19.10 4.03 -2.22
N GLN A 7 -19.84 3.17 -2.94
CA GLN A 7 -19.24 2.07 -3.69
C GLN A 7 -18.32 2.57 -4.81
N ASN A 8 -18.74 3.60 -5.55
CA ASN A 8 -17.93 4.21 -6.60
C ASN A 8 -16.65 4.82 -6.03
N PHE A 9 -16.79 5.64 -4.97
CA PHE A 9 -15.67 6.22 -4.24
C PHE A 9 -14.67 5.15 -3.77
N PHE A 10 -15.16 4.10 -3.09
CA PHE A 10 -14.28 3.08 -2.53
C PHE A 10 -13.59 2.24 -3.61
N GLY A 11 -14.25 2.04 -4.76
CA GLY A 11 -13.67 1.40 -5.93
C GLY A 11 -12.50 2.20 -6.51
N GLU A 12 -12.69 3.51 -6.72
CA GLU A 12 -11.65 4.43 -7.20
C GLU A 12 -10.47 4.50 -6.23
N LEU A 13 -10.76 4.66 -4.93
CA LEU A 13 -9.76 4.66 -3.87
C LEU A 13 -8.96 3.34 -3.84
N SER A 14 -9.62 2.20 -4.07
CA SER A 14 -8.96 0.90 -4.10
C SER A 14 -7.97 0.78 -5.26
N ASN A 15 -8.36 1.24 -6.45
CA ASN A 15 -7.48 1.27 -7.62
C ASN A 15 -6.30 2.22 -7.42
N GLN A 16 -6.52 3.39 -6.83
CA GLN A 16 -5.46 4.34 -6.52
C GLN A 16 -4.47 3.75 -5.51
N ALA A 17 -4.96 3.16 -4.42
CA ALA A 17 -4.10 2.57 -3.40
C ALA A 17 -3.26 1.40 -3.97
N GLU A 18 -3.82 0.59 -4.88
CA GLU A 18 -3.04 -0.44 -5.59
C GLU A 18 -1.94 0.16 -6.46
N LYS A 19 -2.22 1.23 -7.19
CA LYS A 19 -1.22 1.91 -8.02
C LYS A 19 -0.07 2.49 -7.19
N GLU A 20 -0.40 3.10 -6.04
CA GLU A 20 0.58 3.79 -5.20
C GLU A 20 1.39 2.83 -4.33
N PHE A 21 0.79 1.74 -3.83
CA PHE A 21 1.39 0.88 -2.81
C PHE A 21 1.40 -0.61 -3.14
N GLY A 22 0.78 -1.04 -4.24
CA GLY A 22 0.68 -2.45 -4.63
C GLY A 22 2.02 -3.10 -4.95
N GLY A 23 1.99 -4.41 -5.21
CA GLY A 23 3.19 -5.25 -5.39
C GLY A 23 4.06 -4.93 -6.62
N ASP A 24 3.59 -4.06 -7.51
CA ASP A 24 4.35 -3.56 -8.66
C ASP A 24 4.64 -2.05 -8.59
N SER A 25 4.20 -1.38 -7.51
CA SER A 25 4.33 0.08 -7.33
C SER A 25 5.78 0.52 -7.18
N ASP A 26 6.04 1.79 -7.51
CA ASP A 26 7.34 2.42 -7.27
C ASP A 26 7.69 2.42 -5.78
N PHE A 27 6.69 2.63 -4.90
CA PHE A 27 6.87 2.52 -3.45
C PHE A 27 7.42 1.16 -3.02
N PHE A 28 6.84 0.07 -3.55
CA PHE A 28 7.29 -1.28 -3.24
C PHE A 28 8.72 -1.54 -3.73
N ARG A 29 9.03 -1.11 -4.96
CA ARG A 29 10.37 -1.26 -5.57
C ARG A 29 11.43 -0.49 -4.78
N ASP A 30 11.14 0.76 -4.43
CA ASP A 30 12.03 1.60 -3.61
C ASP A 30 12.24 0.97 -2.24
N ARG A 31 11.18 0.38 -1.66
CA ARG A 31 11.30 -0.28 -0.37
C ARG A 31 12.19 -1.52 -0.42
N ILE A 32 12.06 -2.34 -1.46
CA ILE A 32 12.98 -3.46 -1.70
C ILE A 32 14.43 -2.96 -1.80
N ASN A 33 14.68 -1.92 -2.59
CA ASN A 33 16.04 -1.42 -2.81
C ASN A 33 16.66 -0.91 -1.50
N LYS A 34 15.91 -0.13 -0.73
CA LYS A 34 16.37 0.36 0.57
C LYS A 34 16.66 -0.77 1.55
N LEU A 35 15.78 -1.77 1.63
CA LEU A 35 15.99 -2.93 2.50
C LEU A 35 17.19 -3.77 2.07
N LYS A 36 17.49 -3.87 0.77
CA LYS A 36 18.71 -4.52 0.28
C LYS A 36 19.99 -3.79 0.68
N GLU A 37 19.98 -2.46 0.65
CA GLU A 37 21.12 -1.63 1.06
C GLU A 37 21.37 -1.71 2.57
N ASP A 38 20.28 -1.75 3.36
CA ASP A 38 20.35 -1.76 4.83
C ASP A 38 20.59 -3.18 5.41
N ALA A 39 20.33 -4.25 4.65
CA ALA A 39 20.36 -5.61 5.15
C ALA A 39 21.79 -6.19 5.23
N PRO A 40 22.12 -6.94 6.30
CA PRO A 40 23.32 -7.77 6.33
C PRO A 40 23.35 -8.81 5.20
N GLU A 41 24.54 -9.16 4.71
CA GLU A 41 24.75 -10.07 3.57
C GLU A 41 24.11 -11.46 3.73
N ASN A 42 23.85 -11.90 4.97
CA ASN A 42 23.24 -13.20 5.26
C ASN A 42 21.71 -13.19 5.25
N VAL A 43 21.07 -12.03 5.07
CA VAL A 43 19.61 -11.93 4.97
C VAL A 43 19.18 -12.33 3.57
N SER A 44 18.26 -13.29 3.48
CA SER A 44 17.77 -13.77 2.19
C SER A 44 16.86 -12.73 1.52
N TYR A 45 16.82 -12.78 0.18
CA TYR A 45 15.97 -11.89 -0.60
C TYR A 45 14.48 -12.09 -0.29
N GLU A 46 14.05 -13.31 0.05
CA GLU A 46 12.67 -13.63 0.40
C GLU A 46 12.23 -12.90 1.67
N ILE A 47 13.13 -12.75 2.65
CA ILE A 47 12.86 -11.98 3.87
C ILE A 47 12.70 -10.50 3.52
N ILE A 48 13.62 -9.95 2.72
CA ILE A 48 13.55 -8.55 2.26
C ILE A 48 12.24 -8.28 1.49
N TYR A 49 11.90 -9.16 0.55
CA TYR A 49 10.67 -9.06 -0.23
C TYR A 49 9.43 -9.12 0.67
N SER A 50 9.40 -10.04 1.63
CA SER A 50 8.27 -10.19 2.55
C SER A 50 8.06 -8.96 3.43
N ILE A 51 9.16 -8.34 3.90
CA ILE A 51 9.09 -7.08 4.66
C ILE A 51 8.58 -5.95 3.78
N ALA A 52 9.12 -5.78 2.57
CA ALA A 52 8.66 -4.77 1.63
C ALA A 52 7.16 -4.93 1.33
N LEU A 53 6.70 -6.17 1.14
CA LEU A 53 5.31 -6.46 0.77
C LEU A 53 4.39 -6.13 1.94
N TYR A 54 4.77 -6.51 3.16
CA TYR A 54 4.03 -6.16 4.36
C TYR A 54 3.87 -4.64 4.51
N GLU A 55 4.95 -3.89 4.35
CA GLU A 55 4.91 -2.44 4.49
C GLU A 55 4.07 -1.75 3.40
N SER A 56 4.18 -2.23 2.17
CA SER A 56 3.32 -1.82 1.04
C SER A 56 1.84 -2.05 1.33
N LEU A 57 1.47 -3.28 1.73
CA LEU A 57 0.07 -3.61 2.05
C LEU A 57 -0.46 -2.80 3.23
N LYS A 58 0.39 -2.52 4.22
CA LYS A 58 0.04 -1.66 5.35
C LYS A 58 -0.24 -0.23 4.89
N ALA A 59 0.64 0.36 4.09
CA ALA A 59 0.43 1.70 3.54
C ALA A 59 -0.85 1.78 2.69
N GLN A 60 -1.10 0.75 1.88
CA GLN A 60 -2.32 0.61 1.10
C GLN A 60 -3.57 0.59 2.00
N GLN A 61 -3.54 -0.16 3.09
CA GLN A 61 -4.64 -0.24 4.05
C GLN A 61 -4.86 1.10 4.78
N ASP A 62 -3.78 1.73 5.24
CA ASP A 62 -3.84 3.02 5.96
C ASP A 62 -4.44 4.11 5.07
N MET A 63 -4.04 4.16 3.79
CA MET A 63 -4.63 5.08 2.80
C MET A 63 -6.13 4.84 2.63
N LYS A 64 -6.56 3.57 2.49
CA LYS A 64 -7.98 3.22 2.31
C LYS A 64 -8.80 3.65 3.53
N ILE A 65 -8.32 3.35 4.74
CA ILE A 65 -9.02 3.70 5.98
C ILE A 65 -9.12 5.22 6.13
N LEU A 66 -8.00 5.95 6.02
CA LEU A 66 -7.97 7.40 6.24
C LEU A 66 -8.91 8.14 5.27
N ASN A 67 -8.87 7.79 3.98
CA ASN A 67 -9.70 8.46 3.00
C ASN A 67 -11.18 8.05 3.11
N THR A 68 -11.45 6.80 3.48
CA THR A 68 -12.83 6.37 3.78
C THR A 68 -13.41 7.11 4.97
N VAL A 69 -12.63 7.27 6.06
CA VAL A 69 -13.08 8.03 7.23
C VAL A 69 -13.33 9.49 6.89
N LYS A 70 -12.45 10.14 6.10
CA LYS A 70 -12.68 11.52 5.63
C LYS A 70 -13.98 11.63 4.85
N TYR A 71 -14.16 10.77 3.84
CA TYR A 71 -15.37 10.76 3.01
C TYR A 71 -16.66 10.56 3.81
N LEU A 72 -16.63 9.77 4.88
CA LEU A 72 -17.79 9.54 5.75
C LEU A 72 -18.08 10.68 6.74
N LEU A 73 -17.10 11.54 7.01
CA LEU A 73 -17.21 12.66 7.95
C LEU A 73 -17.46 14.00 7.26
N ASP A 74 -17.19 14.09 5.95
CA ASP A 74 -17.52 15.22 5.07
C ASP A 74 -19.03 15.26 4.74
#